data_AF-A0AA36JGT0-F1
#
_entry.id   AF-A0AA36JGT0-F1
#
_cell.length_a   1.000
_cell.length_b   1.000
_cell.length_c   1.000
_cell.angle_alpha   90.00
_cell.angle_beta   90.00
_cell.angle_gamma   90.00
#
_symmetry.space_group_name_H-M   'P 1'
#
loop_
_entity.id
_entity.type
_entity.pdbx_description
1 polymer ?
#
loop_
_entity_poly.entity_id
_entity_poly.type
_entity_poly.pdbx_seq_one_letter_code
_entity_poly.pdbx_strand_id
1 'polypeptide(L)'
;MIIRHGDPTDTLAAAACNHLQAAGGGGCSDSDHTVIQETLQKMVENFEVLSAGEQIVKQIQLGWDLLLSWRAPEEARLQFVAAAAKYPDSMFLLRELAAESMLANLLPRAGDDGYKLYWGSGGSWGHLTPPTPEDHSTLFDAWAAYATVRFQRPQSSLREQESGLLEAGLPPHGFIPSGEMQANDGNVGLLGLVFEHRLRHDIELFQLLQNMGLLSASDRASDAIQAYRSALESAPRETNGLLRPTQEQWHGMYPFYNRRLYVHPSPRSDHSLLSPASALKIELRRTPTQTASQAGGFLATGGVLVVDNILTPSALQSLRSFLELSTIWYQERGSYLGASLSTGLCSPFIAQLAGELRSLFSEVLCDLPLAHVWAFKFAEGEKGVDMHADAAAVNVNLWITPDSDNLDNSSGGLTIFDAAVDATQDNFRQYNSEEGKPYLEDKVNKSGGNSVSVPYRQNRAVVFDSARVHATQPLSFPSQTVRSRRINLTFLFGARGTYCPLRRSVHALLKDNAVHSGAADPSPGDAGTVTTKPPTAEL
;
A
#
# COMPACT_ATOMS: atom_id res chain seq x y z
N MET A 1 -24.94 -20.54 -10.13
CA MET A 1 -26.01 -20.89 -9.17
C MET A 1 -26.51 -19.59 -8.57
N ILE A 2 -27.82 -19.35 -8.51
CA ILE A 2 -28.38 -18.13 -7.91
C ILE A 2 -28.73 -18.48 -6.47
N ILE A 3 -27.98 -17.95 -5.52
CA ILE A 3 -28.25 -18.04 -4.09
C ILE A 3 -29.20 -16.89 -3.73
N ARG A 4 -30.26 -17.18 -2.96
CA ARG A 4 -31.26 -16.21 -2.53
C ARG A 4 -31.18 -15.99 -1.03
N HIS A 5 -31.62 -14.80 -0.62
CA HIS A 5 -31.82 -14.49 0.78
C HIS A 5 -32.81 -15.49 1.41
N GLY A 6 -32.39 -16.16 2.49
CA GLY A 6 -33.19 -17.17 3.19
C GLY A 6 -33.04 -18.60 2.68
N ASP A 7 -32.12 -18.87 1.75
CA ASP A 7 -31.80 -20.25 1.36
C ASP A 7 -31.23 -21.05 2.56
N PRO A 8 -31.61 -22.33 2.73
CA PRO A 8 -31.09 -23.16 3.81
C PRO A 8 -29.56 -23.29 3.76
N THR A 9 -28.91 -23.28 4.93
CA THR A 9 -27.44 -23.42 5.04
C THR A 9 -26.91 -24.69 4.38
N ASP A 10 -27.70 -25.75 4.36
CA ASP A 10 -27.42 -27.00 3.64
C ASP A 10 -27.30 -26.79 2.11
N THR A 11 -28.23 -26.02 1.54
CA THR A 11 -28.23 -25.68 0.11
C THR A 11 -27.01 -24.82 -0.25
N LEU A 12 -26.64 -23.89 0.64
CA LEU A 12 -25.44 -23.06 0.50
C LEU A 12 -24.16 -23.90 0.63
N ALA A 13 -24.10 -24.82 1.58
CA ALA A 13 -22.97 -25.72 1.77
C ALA A 13 -22.80 -26.64 0.55
N ALA A 14 -23.88 -27.18 0.01
CA ALA A 14 -23.87 -27.96 -1.23
C ALA A 14 -23.37 -27.12 -2.42
N ALA A 15 -23.77 -25.85 -2.53
CA ALA A 15 -23.28 -24.93 -3.54
C ALA A 15 -21.76 -24.71 -3.46
N ALA A 16 -21.27 -24.42 -2.25
CA ALA A 16 -19.86 -24.20 -1.98
C ALA A 16 -19.04 -25.46 -2.30
N CYS A 17 -19.54 -26.63 -1.90
CA CYS A 17 -18.94 -27.92 -2.21
C CYS A 17 -18.86 -28.21 -3.70
N ASN A 18 -19.94 -27.96 -4.45
CA ASN A 18 -19.95 -28.10 -5.90
C ASN A 18 -18.94 -27.16 -6.57
N HIS A 19 -18.79 -25.94 -6.05
CA HIS A 19 -17.77 -25.00 -6.53
C HIS A 19 -16.35 -25.49 -6.27
N LEU A 20 -16.06 -25.97 -5.06
CA LEU A 20 -14.74 -26.53 -4.70
C LEU A 20 -14.36 -27.73 -5.58
N GLN A 21 -15.32 -28.62 -5.83
CA GLN A 21 -15.14 -29.76 -6.74
C GLN A 21 -14.89 -29.31 -8.19
N ALA A 22 -15.63 -28.30 -8.67
CA ALA A 22 -15.45 -27.76 -10.02
C ALA A 22 -14.13 -26.99 -10.20
N ALA A 23 -13.60 -26.38 -9.15
CA ALA A 23 -12.34 -25.63 -9.15
C ALA A 23 -11.07 -26.51 -9.14
N GLY A 24 -11.21 -27.84 -9.28
CA GLY A 24 -10.07 -28.77 -9.25
C GLY A 24 -9.58 -29.12 -7.84
N GLY A 25 -10.29 -28.70 -6.80
CA GLY A 25 -10.07 -29.17 -5.43
C GLY A 25 -10.54 -30.62 -5.29
N GLY A 26 -9.63 -31.50 -4.88
CA GLY A 26 -9.92 -32.92 -4.67
C GLY A 26 -10.81 -33.17 -3.44
N GLY A 27 -12.11 -32.87 -3.56
CA GLY A 27 -13.16 -33.34 -2.66
C GLY A 27 -13.73 -32.26 -1.74
N CYS A 28 -15.06 -32.11 -1.79
CA CYS A 28 -15.85 -31.80 -0.59
C CYS A 28 -16.43 -33.13 -0.12
N SER A 29 -15.91 -33.65 0.99
CA SER A 29 -16.45 -34.83 1.68
C SER A 29 -17.72 -34.49 2.45
N ASP A 30 -18.46 -35.51 2.91
CA ASP A 30 -19.62 -35.29 3.80
C ASP A 30 -19.21 -34.53 5.08
N SER A 31 -17.99 -34.76 5.56
CA SER A 31 -17.42 -33.99 6.68
C SER A 31 -17.15 -32.53 6.32
N ASP A 32 -16.63 -32.24 5.13
CA ASP A 32 -16.39 -30.86 4.70
C ASP A 32 -17.71 -30.11 4.51
N HIS A 33 -18.70 -30.77 3.90
CA HIS A 33 -20.04 -30.22 3.76
C HIS A 33 -20.65 -29.89 5.12
N THR A 34 -20.58 -30.81 6.09
CA THR A 34 -21.05 -30.59 7.46
C THR A 34 -20.35 -29.39 8.12
N VAL A 35 -19.03 -29.30 8.00
CA VAL A 35 -18.25 -28.18 8.54
C VAL A 35 -18.65 -26.85 7.90
N ILE A 36 -18.84 -26.82 6.57
CA ILE A 36 -19.30 -25.62 5.85
C ILE A 36 -20.71 -25.24 6.32
N GLN A 37 -21.63 -26.20 6.43
CA GLN A 37 -23.00 -25.96 6.86
C GLN A 37 -23.03 -25.39 8.29
N GLU A 38 -22.32 -26.00 9.25
CA GLU A 38 -22.24 -25.52 10.63
C GLU A 38 -21.62 -24.12 10.71
N THR A 39 -20.60 -23.85 9.88
CA THR A 39 -19.95 -22.55 9.81
C THR A 39 -20.93 -21.48 9.30
N LEU A 40 -21.64 -21.77 8.20
CA LEU A 40 -22.64 -20.86 7.64
C LEU A 40 -23.78 -20.62 8.63
N GLN A 41 -24.24 -21.66 9.33
CA GLN A 41 -25.28 -21.52 10.35
C GLN A 41 -24.83 -20.60 11.49
N LYS A 42 -23.63 -20.79 12.03
CA LYS A 42 -23.06 -19.87 13.04
C LYS A 42 -22.94 -18.45 12.52
N MET A 43 -22.57 -18.26 11.25
CA MET A 43 -22.49 -16.91 10.65
C MET A 43 -23.86 -16.24 10.58
N VAL A 44 -24.90 -16.97 10.19
CA VAL A 44 -26.29 -16.47 10.14
C VAL A 44 -26.78 -16.14 11.55
N GLU A 45 -26.64 -17.06 12.51
CA GLU A 45 -27.04 -16.86 13.90
C GLU A 45 -26.32 -15.65 14.52
N ASN A 46 -25.01 -15.49 14.27
CA ASN A 46 -24.24 -14.34 14.73
C ASN A 46 -24.70 -13.02 14.08
N PHE A 47 -25.18 -13.05 12.83
CA PHE A 47 -25.67 -11.86 12.14
C PHE A 47 -27.07 -11.45 12.63
N GLU A 48 -27.94 -12.43 12.91
CA GLU A 48 -29.32 -12.20 13.35
C GLU A 48 -29.42 -11.56 14.74
N VAL A 49 -28.44 -11.79 15.62
CA VAL A 49 -28.39 -11.18 16.96
C VAL A 49 -27.87 -9.74 16.97
N LEU A 50 -27.31 -9.25 15.86
CA LEU A 50 -26.83 -7.88 15.74
C LEU A 50 -28.00 -6.89 15.68
N SER A 51 -27.77 -5.65 16.13
CA SER A 51 -28.72 -4.56 15.90
C SER A 51 -28.89 -4.29 14.40
N ALA A 52 -30.02 -3.68 14.02
CA ALA A 52 -30.27 -3.32 12.62
C ALA A 52 -29.18 -2.40 12.07
N GLY A 53 -28.59 -1.53 12.90
CA GLY A 53 -27.44 -0.70 12.54
C GLY A 53 -26.15 -1.50 12.31
N GLU A 54 -25.81 -2.42 13.22
CA GLU A 54 -24.62 -3.26 13.06
C GLU A 54 -24.70 -4.19 11.84
N GLN A 55 -25.89 -4.70 11.52
CA GLN A 55 -26.13 -5.47 10.30
C GLN A 55 -25.81 -4.65 9.03
N ILE A 56 -26.10 -3.35 9.03
CA ILE A 56 -25.78 -2.46 7.90
C ILE A 56 -24.27 -2.28 7.77
N VAL A 57 -23.54 -2.10 8.86
CA VAL A 57 -22.07 -2.01 8.81
C VAL A 57 -21.50 -3.28 8.17
N LYS A 58 -21.99 -4.45 8.59
CA LYS A 58 -21.61 -5.74 7.99
C LYS A 58 -21.96 -5.83 6.50
N GLN A 59 -23.14 -5.36 6.13
CA GLN A 59 -23.59 -5.33 4.74
C GLN A 59 -22.70 -4.44 3.86
N ILE A 60 -22.34 -3.25 4.35
CA ILE A 60 -21.45 -2.31 3.64
C ILE A 60 -20.03 -2.88 3.53
N GLN A 61 -19.52 -3.52 4.59
CA GLN A 61 -18.24 -4.23 4.56
C GLN A 61 -18.23 -5.34 3.50
N LEU A 62 -19.30 -6.14 3.43
CA LEU A 62 -19.46 -7.16 2.40
C LEU A 62 -19.56 -6.54 1.00
N GLY A 63 -20.29 -5.43 0.84
CA GLY A 63 -20.35 -4.70 -0.43
C GLY A 63 -18.95 -4.27 -0.90
N TRP A 64 -18.16 -3.69 0.01
CA TRP A 64 -16.77 -3.39 -0.28
C TRP A 64 -15.98 -4.65 -0.59
N ASP A 65 -16.12 -5.74 0.15
CA ASP A 65 -15.43 -7.00 -0.18
C ASP A 65 -15.77 -7.50 -1.59
N LEU A 66 -17.05 -7.53 -1.94
CA LEU A 66 -17.51 -8.01 -3.23
C LEU A 66 -16.94 -7.18 -4.38
N LEU A 67 -16.95 -5.86 -4.23
CA LEU A 67 -16.31 -4.99 -5.19
C LEU A 67 -14.80 -5.25 -5.21
N LEU A 68 -14.22 -5.37 -4.02
CA LEU A 68 -12.80 -5.19 -3.81
C LEU A 68 -11.95 -6.47 -3.97
N SER A 69 -12.40 -7.56 -3.38
CA SER A 69 -11.73 -8.84 -3.50
C SER A 69 -12.30 -9.68 -4.64
N TRP A 70 -13.60 -9.54 -4.93
CA TRP A 70 -14.32 -10.49 -5.80
C TRP A 70 -14.68 -9.95 -7.20
N ARG A 71 -14.49 -8.66 -7.47
CA ARG A 71 -14.83 -8.03 -8.77
C ARG A 71 -16.28 -8.28 -9.19
N ALA A 72 -17.16 -8.18 -8.21
CA ALA A 72 -18.58 -8.40 -8.34
C ALA A 72 -19.32 -7.06 -8.14
N PRO A 73 -19.17 -6.08 -9.06
CA PRO A 73 -19.70 -4.73 -8.86
C PRO A 73 -21.22 -4.72 -8.81
N GLU A 74 -21.90 -5.60 -9.53
CA GLU A 74 -23.36 -5.75 -9.45
C GLU A 74 -23.80 -6.22 -8.05
N GLU A 75 -23.17 -7.27 -7.52
CA GLU A 75 -23.46 -7.82 -6.21
C GLU A 75 -23.08 -6.84 -5.09
N ALA A 76 -21.95 -6.16 -5.23
CA ALA A 76 -21.53 -5.09 -4.34
C ALA A 76 -22.60 -3.99 -4.29
N ARG A 77 -22.99 -3.46 -5.46
CA ARG A 77 -24.01 -2.41 -5.59
C ARG A 77 -25.33 -2.82 -4.95
N LEU A 78 -25.75 -4.09 -5.05
CA LEU A 78 -26.94 -4.58 -4.37
C LEU A 78 -26.83 -4.41 -2.84
N GLN A 79 -25.66 -4.65 -2.24
CA GLN A 79 -25.45 -4.42 -0.81
C GLN A 79 -25.62 -2.95 -0.43
N PHE A 80 -24.99 -2.03 -1.16
CA PHE A 80 -25.09 -0.59 -0.87
C PHE A 80 -26.50 -0.04 -1.11
N VAL A 81 -27.15 -0.43 -2.21
CA VAL A 81 -28.51 0.02 -2.55
C VAL A 81 -29.52 -0.52 -1.54
N ALA A 82 -29.42 -1.77 -1.12
CA ALA A 82 -30.34 -2.33 -0.13
C ALA A 82 -30.20 -1.64 1.24
N ALA A 83 -28.98 -1.32 1.66
CA ALA A 83 -28.75 -0.53 2.87
C ALA A 83 -29.34 0.89 2.75
N ALA A 84 -29.02 1.60 1.66
CA ALA A 84 -29.49 2.95 1.41
C ALA A 84 -31.02 3.02 1.26
N ALA A 85 -31.65 2.01 0.65
CA ALA A 85 -33.11 1.95 0.53
C ALA A 85 -33.83 1.83 1.87
N LYS A 86 -33.20 1.19 2.88
CA LYS A 86 -33.75 1.07 4.23
C LYS A 86 -33.60 2.37 5.03
N TYR A 87 -32.57 3.17 4.75
CA TYR A 87 -32.31 4.46 5.39
C TYR A 87 -31.96 5.54 4.35
N PRO A 88 -32.94 5.99 3.54
CA PRO A 88 -32.69 6.86 2.39
C PRO A 88 -32.16 8.24 2.76
N ASP A 89 -32.40 8.70 3.98
CA ASP A 89 -31.92 9.98 4.49
C ASP A 89 -30.49 9.91 5.07
N SER A 90 -29.88 8.71 5.13
CA SER A 90 -28.51 8.54 5.62
C SER A 90 -27.49 9.08 4.62
N MET A 91 -26.85 10.19 4.96
CA MET A 91 -25.78 10.78 4.18
C MET A 91 -24.52 9.90 4.16
N PHE A 92 -24.28 9.13 5.22
CA PHE A 92 -23.23 8.11 5.28
C PHE A 92 -23.44 7.04 4.21
N LEU A 93 -24.62 6.41 4.14
CA LEU A 93 -24.89 5.36 3.16
C LEU A 93 -24.88 5.89 1.72
N LEU A 94 -25.42 7.09 1.50
CA LEU A 94 -25.35 7.76 0.19
C LEU A 94 -23.89 8.01 -0.25
N ARG A 95 -23.02 8.40 0.69
CA ARG A 95 -21.59 8.60 0.41
C ARG A 95 -20.88 7.29 0.09
N GLU A 96 -21.13 6.23 0.86
CA GLU A 96 -20.54 4.91 0.59
C GLU A 96 -20.99 4.37 -0.77
N LEU A 97 -22.28 4.49 -1.11
CA LEU A 97 -22.79 4.13 -2.44
C LEU A 97 -22.16 4.96 -3.56
N ALA A 98 -22.02 6.29 -3.37
CA ALA A 98 -21.39 7.14 -4.36
C ALA A 98 -19.90 6.78 -4.58
N ALA A 99 -19.18 6.50 -3.50
CA ALA A 99 -17.79 6.05 -3.56
C ALA A 99 -17.67 4.69 -4.25
N GLU A 100 -18.58 3.75 -3.98
CA GLU A 100 -18.64 2.45 -4.67
C GLU A 100 -18.81 2.66 -6.17
N SER A 101 -19.80 3.45 -6.56
CA SER A 101 -20.15 3.67 -7.96
C SER A 101 -19.01 4.37 -8.74
N MET A 102 -18.20 5.19 -8.07
CA MET A 102 -16.98 5.75 -8.68
C MET A 102 -15.97 4.66 -9.04
N LEU A 103 -15.71 3.71 -8.14
CA LEU A 103 -14.74 2.64 -8.38
C LEU A 103 -15.26 1.55 -9.31
N ALA A 104 -16.55 1.20 -9.22
CA ALA A 104 -17.15 0.13 -10.02
C ALA A 104 -17.06 0.36 -11.53
N ASN A 105 -16.99 1.61 -11.98
CA ASN A 105 -16.82 1.95 -13.41
C ASN A 105 -15.40 1.77 -13.93
N LEU A 106 -14.43 1.58 -13.04
CA LEU A 106 -13.01 1.51 -13.38
C LEU A 106 -12.48 0.11 -13.15
N LEU A 107 -12.99 -0.57 -12.12
CA LEU A 107 -12.59 -1.93 -11.82
C LEU A 107 -13.17 -2.86 -12.90
N PRO A 108 -12.31 -3.60 -13.62
CA PRO A 108 -12.77 -4.52 -14.65
C PRO A 108 -13.48 -5.70 -14.01
N ARG A 109 -14.41 -6.30 -14.76
CA ARG A 109 -15.33 -7.30 -14.23
C ARG A 109 -14.68 -8.67 -14.24
N ALA A 110 -15.14 -9.55 -13.37
CA ALA A 110 -14.79 -10.96 -13.46
C ALA A 110 -15.23 -11.52 -14.83
N GLY A 111 -14.26 -11.99 -15.64
CA GLY A 111 -14.53 -12.61 -16.95
C GLY A 111 -14.35 -11.71 -18.19
N ASP A 112 -13.92 -10.46 -18.05
CA ASP A 112 -13.62 -9.60 -19.20
C ASP A 112 -12.37 -10.11 -19.96
N ASP A 113 -12.57 -10.65 -21.17
CA ASP A 113 -11.50 -11.12 -22.05
C ASP A 113 -10.65 -9.96 -22.58
N GLY A 114 -9.31 -10.12 -22.53
CA GLY A 114 -8.35 -9.13 -23.04
C GLY A 114 -7.72 -8.24 -21.98
N TYR A 115 -8.28 -8.19 -20.78
CA TYR A 115 -7.65 -7.56 -19.62
C TYR A 115 -7.07 -8.65 -18.71
N LYS A 116 -5.78 -8.98 -18.88
CA LYS A 116 -5.08 -9.88 -17.95
C LYS A 116 -4.75 -9.14 -16.66
N LEU A 117 -5.76 -8.99 -15.81
CA LEU A 117 -5.55 -8.71 -14.41
C LEU A 117 -5.25 -10.02 -13.69
N TYR A 118 -4.02 -10.19 -13.26
CA TYR A 118 -3.64 -11.34 -12.47
C TYR A 118 -4.33 -11.29 -11.11
N TRP A 119 -5.18 -12.28 -10.83
CA TRP A 119 -5.58 -12.55 -9.46
C TRP A 119 -4.37 -13.17 -8.76
N GLY A 120 -3.71 -12.40 -7.90
CA GLY A 120 -2.82 -12.98 -6.90
C GLY A 120 -3.69 -13.74 -5.90
N SER A 121 -3.28 -14.96 -5.55
CA SER A 121 -3.99 -15.89 -4.65
C SER A 121 -4.29 -15.36 -3.23
N GLY A 122 -4.09 -14.07 -2.93
CA GLY A 122 -4.21 -13.48 -1.59
C GLY A 122 -4.92 -12.12 -1.50
N GLY A 123 -5.81 -11.79 -2.46
CA GLY A 123 -6.78 -10.70 -2.26
C GLY A 123 -6.20 -9.28 -2.20
N SER A 124 -5.07 -9.01 -2.85
CA SER A 124 -4.57 -7.64 -3.04
C SER A 124 -4.96 -7.09 -4.41
N TRP A 125 -5.36 -5.83 -4.41
CA TRP A 125 -5.62 -5.08 -5.62
C TRP A 125 -4.33 -4.68 -6.32
N GLY A 126 -4.16 -5.23 -7.50
CA GLY A 126 -3.46 -4.60 -8.59
C GLY A 126 -4.24 -4.89 -9.86
N HIS A 127 -3.87 -4.19 -10.92
CA HIS A 127 -4.37 -4.38 -12.27
C HIS A 127 -5.70 -3.64 -12.48
N LEU A 128 -5.67 -2.47 -13.10
CA LEU A 128 -6.11 -2.42 -14.48
C LEU A 128 -4.83 -2.69 -15.26
N THR A 129 -4.89 -3.35 -16.42
CA THR A 129 -3.89 -3.02 -17.44
C THR A 129 -4.21 -1.56 -17.78
N PRO A 130 -3.41 -0.56 -17.35
CA PRO A 130 -3.68 0.78 -17.79
C PRO A 130 -3.57 0.74 -19.31
N PRO A 131 -4.41 1.46 -20.05
CA PRO A 131 -4.08 1.80 -21.42
C PRO A 131 -2.68 2.42 -21.43
N THR A 132 -2.07 2.45 -22.60
CA THR A 132 -0.75 3.02 -22.92
C THR A 132 -0.33 4.23 -22.05
N PRO A 133 0.98 4.54 -21.91
CA PRO A 133 1.56 5.54 -20.98
C PRO A 133 0.82 6.88 -20.77
N GLU A 134 -0.05 7.27 -21.68
CA GLU A 134 -0.93 8.43 -21.66
C GLU A 134 -2.09 8.35 -20.63
N ASP A 135 -2.47 7.16 -20.14
CA ASP A 135 -3.74 6.98 -19.39
C ASP A 135 -3.59 6.71 -17.87
N HIS A 136 -2.39 6.93 -17.30
CA HIS A 136 -2.23 6.87 -15.82
C HIS A 136 -3.01 7.98 -15.10
N SER A 137 -3.31 9.08 -15.79
CA SER A 137 -4.05 10.20 -15.21
C SER A 137 -5.49 9.83 -14.87
N THR A 138 -6.20 9.11 -15.73
CA THR A 138 -7.62 8.77 -15.50
C THR A 138 -7.79 7.83 -14.30
N LEU A 139 -6.92 6.83 -14.15
CA LEU A 139 -6.91 5.95 -12.98
C LEU A 139 -6.60 6.74 -11.69
N PHE A 140 -5.62 7.64 -11.76
CA PHE A 140 -5.26 8.46 -10.59
C PHE A 140 -6.36 9.46 -10.22
N ASP A 141 -6.96 10.11 -11.21
CA ASP A 141 -8.06 11.07 -11.01
C ASP A 141 -9.27 10.40 -10.37
N ALA A 142 -9.56 9.17 -10.78
CA ALA A 142 -10.61 8.38 -10.18
C ALA A 142 -10.34 8.01 -8.71
N TRP A 143 -9.15 7.50 -8.38
CA TRP A 143 -8.79 7.21 -6.99
C TRP A 143 -8.79 8.48 -6.13
N ALA A 144 -8.38 9.62 -6.71
CA ALA A 144 -8.46 10.90 -6.05
C ALA A 144 -9.92 11.36 -5.83
N ALA A 145 -10.80 11.18 -6.82
CA ALA A 145 -12.23 11.50 -6.72
C ALA A 145 -12.91 10.61 -5.67
N TYR A 146 -12.64 9.31 -5.71
CA TYR A 146 -13.06 8.34 -4.70
C TYR A 146 -12.69 8.78 -3.29
N ALA A 147 -11.40 9.08 -3.05
CA ALA A 147 -10.92 9.48 -1.74
C ALA A 147 -11.52 10.83 -1.29
N THR A 148 -11.82 11.72 -2.24
CA THR A 148 -12.55 12.98 -1.98
C THR A 148 -13.95 12.71 -1.46
N VAL A 149 -14.68 11.79 -2.08
CA VAL A 149 -16.06 11.47 -1.69
C VAL A 149 -16.09 10.71 -0.37
N ARG A 150 -15.36 9.59 -0.26
CA ARG A 150 -15.48 8.68 0.88
C ARG A 150 -14.99 9.27 2.19
N PHE A 151 -13.86 9.97 2.16
CA PHE A 151 -13.24 10.56 3.35
C PHE A 151 -13.66 12.02 3.57
N GLN A 152 -14.69 12.49 2.86
CA GLN A 152 -15.20 13.84 3.02
C GLN A 152 -15.57 14.11 4.48
N ARG A 153 -15.19 15.28 4.96
CA ARG A 153 -15.62 15.79 6.26
C ARG A 153 -17.17 15.96 6.27
N PRO A 154 -17.86 15.52 7.34
CA PRO A 154 -19.29 15.80 7.51
C PRO A 154 -19.55 17.30 7.72
N GLN A 155 -20.73 17.76 7.29
CA GLN A 155 -21.15 19.17 7.39
C GLN A 155 -21.84 19.51 8.72
N SER A 156 -22.39 18.50 9.40
CA SER A 156 -23.11 18.62 10.66
C SER A 156 -22.64 17.57 11.67
N SER A 157 -23.18 17.60 12.89
CA SER A 157 -22.86 16.59 13.89
C SER A 157 -23.42 15.21 13.51
N LEU A 158 -22.81 14.15 14.02
CA LEU A 158 -23.29 12.78 13.75
C LEU A 158 -24.77 12.59 14.16
N ARG A 159 -25.19 13.20 15.28
CA ARG A 159 -26.57 13.08 15.78
C ARG A 159 -27.58 13.77 14.88
N GLU A 160 -27.20 14.87 14.23
CA GLU A 160 -28.05 15.57 13.26
C GLU A 160 -28.09 14.85 11.93
N GLN A 161 -26.96 14.28 11.49
CA GLN A 161 -26.81 13.70 10.17
C GLN A 161 -27.37 12.27 10.08
N GLU A 162 -27.28 11.48 11.16
CA GLU A 162 -27.51 10.03 11.12
C GLU A 162 -28.40 9.54 12.28
N SER A 163 -29.36 10.35 12.73
CA SER A 163 -30.26 10.01 13.86
C SER A 163 -30.96 8.66 13.68
N GLY A 164 -31.50 8.37 12.50
CA GLY A 164 -32.22 7.11 12.25
C GLY A 164 -31.33 5.86 12.36
N LEU A 165 -30.06 5.94 11.94
CA LEU A 165 -29.12 4.83 12.07
C LEU A 165 -28.60 4.67 13.50
N LEU A 166 -28.43 5.77 14.23
CA LEU A 166 -28.11 5.75 15.66
C LEU A 166 -29.26 5.10 16.46
N GLU A 167 -30.52 5.45 16.17
CA GLU A 167 -31.71 4.82 16.77
C GLU A 167 -31.80 3.33 16.44
N ALA A 168 -31.32 2.92 15.26
CA ALA A 168 -31.23 1.52 14.85
C ALA A 168 -30.06 0.74 15.51
N GLY A 169 -29.29 1.38 16.40
CA GLY A 169 -28.20 0.75 17.16
C GLY A 169 -26.83 0.83 16.50
N LEU A 170 -26.64 1.62 15.43
CA LEU A 170 -25.33 1.75 14.79
C LEU A 170 -24.36 2.53 15.69
N PRO A 171 -23.21 1.95 16.10
CA PRO A 171 -22.29 2.64 17.00
C PRO A 171 -21.58 3.81 16.29
N PRO A 172 -21.24 4.91 16.98
CA PRO A 172 -20.70 6.13 16.34
C PRO A 172 -19.46 5.91 15.47
N HIS A 173 -18.60 4.96 15.83
CA HIS A 173 -17.42 4.62 15.04
C HIS A 173 -17.75 3.92 13.72
N GLY A 174 -18.94 3.30 13.58
CA GLY A 174 -19.37 2.65 12.34
C GLY A 174 -19.64 3.63 11.19
N PHE A 175 -19.75 4.93 11.46
CA PHE A 175 -19.87 5.99 10.45
C PHE A 175 -18.52 6.56 9.99
N ILE A 176 -17.42 6.03 10.53
CA ILE A 176 -16.07 6.42 10.19
C ILE A 176 -15.56 5.46 9.11
N PRO A 177 -15.17 5.96 7.93
CA PRO A 177 -14.63 5.13 6.87
C PRO A 177 -13.29 4.55 7.32
N SER A 178 -13.14 3.25 7.12
CA SER A 178 -11.85 2.59 7.32
C SER A 178 -10.89 2.99 6.21
N GLY A 179 -9.64 3.28 6.59
CA GLY A 179 -8.54 3.41 5.64
C GLY A 179 -8.14 2.09 5.00
N GLU A 180 -8.56 0.97 5.59
CA GLU A 180 -8.35 -0.36 5.05
C GLU A 180 -9.63 -0.92 4.47
N MET A 181 -9.46 -1.48 3.28
CA MET A 181 -10.56 -2.01 2.49
C MET A 181 -10.52 -3.53 2.52
N GLN A 182 -10.43 -4.09 3.72
CA GLN A 182 -10.32 -5.53 3.89
C GLN A 182 -11.68 -6.15 4.16
N ALA A 183 -11.98 -7.12 3.31
CA ALA A 183 -13.12 -8.03 3.30
C ALA A 183 -13.51 -8.69 4.63
N ASN A 184 -12.51 -9.25 5.29
CA ASN A 184 -12.66 -10.25 6.35
C ASN A 184 -11.87 -9.81 7.57
N ASP A 185 -11.85 -8.51 7.87
CA ASP A 185 -11.55 -8.11 9.24
C ASP A 185 -12.66 -8.70 10.13
N GLY A 186 -12.39 -9.90 10.65
CA GLY A 186 -13.16 -10.53 11.72
C GLY A 186 -13.22 -9.65 12.97
N ASN A 187 -12.44 -8.56 13.00
CA ASN A 187 -12.42 -7.57 14.06
C ASN A 187 -13.45 -6.46 13.83
N VAL A 188 -14.73 -6.82 13.91
CA VAL A 188 -15.76 -5.89 14.43
C VAL A 188 -15.32 -5.33 15.79
N GLY A 189 -14.52 -6.11 16.55
CA GLY A 189 -13.94 -5.71 17.83
C GLY A 189 -12.91 -4.58 17.79
N LEU A 190 -12.28 -4.30 16.63
CA LEU A 190 -11.41 -3.14 16.43
C LEU A 190 -12.16 -1.90 15.95
N LEU A 191 -13.42 -2.01 15.51
CA LEU A 191 -14.16 -0.86 14.97
C LEU A 191 -14.28 0.29 15.98
N GLY A 192 -14.21 0.00 17.29
CA GLY A 192 -14.20 1.00 18.35
C GLY A 192 -12.84 1.18 19.04
N LEU A 193 -11.74 0.66 18.50
CA LEU A 193 -10.40 0.81 19.04
C LEU A 193 -9.54 1.75 18.18
N VAL A 194 -8.53 2.36 18.79
CA VAL A 194 -7.55 3.24 18.13
C VAL A 194 -6.20 3.14 18.84
N PHE A 195 -5.09 3.17 18.12
CA PHE A 195 -3.76 3.20 18.73
C PHE A 195 -3.46 4.58 19.35
N GLU A 196 -2.78 4.59 20.49
CA GLU A 196 -2.35 5.84 21.13
C GLU A 196 -1.48 6.70 20.19
N HIS A 197 -0.58 6.07 19.44
CA HIS A 197 0.32 6.80 18.54
C HIS A 197 -0.42 7.54 17.43
N ARG A 198 -1.58 7.02 17.00
CA ARG A 198 -2.41 7.58 15.93
C ARG A 198 -2.97 8.92 16.35
N LEU A 199 -3.56 8.97 17.55
CA LEU A 199 -4.12 10.20 18.09
C LEU A 199 -3.03 11.25 18.36
N ARG A 200 -1.86 10.82 18.86
CA ARG A 200 -0.70 11.72 19.05
C ARG A 200 -0.21 12.30 17.74
N HIS A 201 -0.06 11.46 16.71
CA HIS A 201 0.32 11.88 15.37
C HIS A 201 -0.65 12.93 14.81
N ASP A 202 -1.95 12.69 14.87
CA ASP A 202 -2.92 13.62 14.29
C ASP A 202 -2.98 14.94 15.08
N ILE A 203 -2.80 14.92 16.41
CA ILE A 203 -2.64 16.14 17.21
C ILE A 203 -1.43 16.95 16.74
N GLU A 204 -0.26 16.32 16.59
CA GLU A 204 0.97 16.97 16.11
C GLU A 204 0.78 17.55 14.70
N LEU A 205 0.15 16.80 13.81
CA LEU A 205 -0.13 17.24 12.45
C LEU A 205 -1.07 18.44 12.43
N PHE A 206 -2.16 18.43 13.21
CA PHE A 206 -3.09 19.56 13.26
C PHE A 206 -2.46 20.81 13.86
N GLN A 207 -1.63 20.66 14.90
CA GLN A 207 -0.86 21.78 15.43
C GLN A 207 0.10 22.37 14.38
N LEU A 208 0.82 21.51 13.65
CA LEU A 208 1.70 21.94 12.57
C LEU A 208 0.92 22.71 11.50
N LEU A 209 -0.21 22.17 11.05
CA LEU A 209 -1.06 22.80 10.03
C LEU A 209 -1.66 24.13 10.51
N GLN A 210 -2.08 24.24 11.78
CA GLN A 210 -2.54 25.50 12.38
C GLN A 210 -1.40 26.53 12.43
N ASN A 211 -0.21 26.14 12.88
CA ASN A 211 0.95 27.02 12.96
C ASN A 211 1.38 27.53 11.58
N MET A 212 1.19 26.72 10.53
CA MET A 212 1.47 27.11 9.15
C MET A 212 0.31 27.87 8.48
N GLY A 213 -0.83 28.04 9.16
CA GLY A 213 -2.03 28.67 8.58
C GLY A 213 -2.70 27.86 7.47
N LEU A 214 -2.45 26.56 7.41
CA LEU A 214 -2.98 25.63 6.40
C LEU A 214 -4.33 25.02 6.78
N LEU A 215 -4.66 25.02 8.08
CA LEU A 215 -6.00 24.76 8.59
C LEU A 215 -6.54 26.04 9.23
N SER A 216 -7.68 26.49 8.75
CA SER A 216 -8.34 27.70 9.24
C SER A 216 -9.06 27.46 10.58
N ALA A 217 -9.46 28.53 11.26
CA ALA A 217 -10.33 28.42 12.44
C ALA A 217 -11.69 27.75 12.09
N SER A 218 -12.21 27.97 10.88
CA SER A 218 -13.39 27.26 10.35
C SER A 218 -13.17 25.76 10.18
N ASP A 219 -11.92 25.31 10.04
CA ASP A 219 -11.60 23.89 9.94
C ASP A 219 -11.64 23.18 11.31
N ARG A 220 -11.87 23.91 12.41
CA ARG A 220 -12.05 23.37 13.77
C ARG A 220 -10.92 22.45 14.22
N ALA A 221 -9.68 22.72 13.80
CA ALA A 221 -8.51 21.93 14.17
C ALA A 221 -8.28 21.88 15.70
N SER A 222 -8.58 22.97 16.42
CA SER A 222 -8.54 22.99 17.89
C SER A 222 -9.53 22.00 18.52
N ASP A 223 -10.71 21.85 17.94
CA ASP A 223 -11.74 20.93 18.42
C ASP A 223 -11.31 19.48 18.16
N ALA A 224 -10.67 19.22 17.02
CA ALA A 224 -10.09 17.92 16.71
C ALA A 224 -8.99 17.55 17.72
N ILE A 225 -8.08 18.48 18.00
CA ILE A 225 -7.02 18.31 19.02
C ILE A 225 -7.64 18.02 20.39
N GLN A 226 -8.70 18.76 20.78
CA GLN A 226 -9.38 18.54 22.05
C GLN A 226 -10.05 17.18 22.12
N ALA A 227 -10.74 16.74 21.06
CA ALA A 227 -11.38 15.43 21.00
C ALA A 227 -10.35 14.30 21.14
N TYR A 228 -9.21 14.41 20.46
CA TYR A 228 -8.15 13.39 20.52
C TYR A 228 -7.43 13.37 21.87
N ARG A 229 -7.19 14.54 22.48
CA ARG A 229 -6.66 14.61 23.86
C ARG A 229 -7.61 13.98 24.87
N SER A 230 -8.91 14.26 24.76
CA SER A 230 -9.92 13.65 25.63
C SER A 230 -9.88 12.12 25.58
N ALA A 231 -9.74 11.54 24.38
CA ALA A 231 -9.56 10.11 24.20
C ALA A 231 -8.24 9.60 24.79
N LEU A 232 -7.10 10.23 24.50
CA LEU A 232 -5.79 9.84 25.05
C LEU A 232 -5.72 9.88 26.58
N GLU A 233 -6.39 10.85 27.20
CA GLU A 233 -6.35 11.07 28.64
C GLU A 233 -7.22 10.08 29.40
N SER A 234 -8.40 9.73 28.88
CA SER A 234 -9.43 9.02 29.67
C SER A 234 -10.02 7.76 29.04
N ALA A 235 -9.76 7.46 27.77
CA ALA A 235 -10.23 6.19 27.19
C ALA A 235 -9.53 5.00 27.87
N PRO A 236 -10.25 3.90 28.17
CA PRO A 236 -9.65 2.66 28.64
C PRO A 236 -8.51 2.20 27.72
N ARG A 237 -7.39 1.82 28.35
CA ARG A 237 -6.24 1.23 27.66
C ARG A 237 -6.43 -0.27 27.50
N GLU A 238 -6.17 -0.75 26.30
CA GLU A 238 -6.14 -2.15 25.93
C GLU A 238 -4.68 -2.57 25.69
N THR A 239 -4.46 -3.83 25.31
CA THR A 239 -3.11 -4.33 25.01
C THR A 239 -2.52 -3.68 23.76
N ASN A 240 -1.18 -3.73 23.64
CA ASN A 240 -0.43 -3.27 22.45
C ASN A 240 -0.65 -1.80 22.06
N GLY A 241 -0.89 -0.92 23.04
CA GLY A 241 -1.04 0.51 22.79
C GLY A 241 -2.38 0.92 22.17
N LEU A 242 -3.38 0.04 22.22
CA LEU A 242 -4.75 0.34 21.81
C LEU A 242 -5.52 1.05 22.93
N LEU A 243 -6.44 1.91 22.54
CA LEU A 243 -7.44 2.57 23.37
C LEU A 243 -8.83 2.11 22.94
N ARG A 244 -9.77 2.12 23.89
CA ARG A 244 -11.20 1.92 23.63
C ARG A 244 -11.98 3.20 23.91
N PRO A 245 -12.04 4.17 22.98
CA PRO A 245 -12.87 5.35 23.18
C PRO A 245 -14.34 5.00 23.42
N THR A 246 -14.98 5.75 24.31
CA THR A 246 -16.41 5.68 24.58
C THR A 246 -17.23 6.18 23.37
N GLN A 247 -18.52 5.90 23.34
CA GLN A 247 -19.41 6.41 22.29
C GLN A 247 -19.37 7.93 22.18
N GLU A 248 -19.31 8.65 23.31
CA GLU A 248 -19.23 10.11 23.32
C GLU A 248 -17.88 10.62 22.77
N GLN A 249 -16.78 9.93 23.09
CA GLN A 249 -15.48 10.25 22.48
C GLN A 249 -15.50 10.02 20.97
N TRP A 250 -16.11 8.92 20.49
CA TRP A 250 -16.30 8.69 19.06
C TRP A 250 -17.20 9.74 18.40
N HIS A 251 -18.26 10.21 19.08
CA HIS A 251 -19.05 11.35 18.62
C HIS A 251 -18.20 12.62 18.45
N GLY A 252 -17.33 12.92 19.42
CA GLY A 252 -16.41 14.07 19.34
C GLY A 252 -15.37 13.93 18.23
N MET A 253 -14.89 12.72 17.97
CA MET A 253 -13.88 12.44 16.94
C MET A 253 -14.45 12.30 15.52
N TYR A 254 -15.73 11.95 15.36
CA TYR A 254 -16.41 11.70 14.08
C TYR A 254 -16.14 12.76 12.98
N PRO A 255 -16.12 14.07 13.27
CA PRO A 255 -15.88 15.09 12.26
C PRO A 255 -14.46 15.13 11.70
N PHE A 256 -13.51 14.43 12.33
CA PHE A 256 -12.07 14.62 12.08
C PHE A 256 -11.35 13.30 11.80
N TYR A 257 -11.72 12.25 12.53
CA TYR A 257 -11.04 10.96 12.45
C TYR A 257 -11.30 10.29 11.10
N ASN A 258 -10.22 9.90 10.43
CA ASN A 258 -10.22 9.45 9.04
C ASN A 258 -11.00 10.38 8.10
N ARG A 259 -10.81 11.70 8.26
CA ARG A 259 -11.37 12.71 7.36
C ARG A 259 -10.28 13.46 6.61
N ARG A 260 -10.60 13.81 5.38
CA ARG A 260 -9.77 14.62 4.50
C ARG A 260 -9.89 16.10 4.88
N LEU A 261 -9.21 16.51 5.95
CA LEU A 261 -9.23 17.90 6.44
C LEU A 261 -8.26 18.79 5.66
N TYR A 262 -7.06 18.29 5.38
CA TYR A 262 -6.10 18.99 4.55
C TYR A 262 -5.30 18.01 3.72
N VAL A 263 -5.21 18.27 2.42
CA VAL A 263 -4.30 17.55 1.51
C VAL A 263 -3.46 18.59 0.83
N HIS A 264 -2.16 18.52 1.07
CA HIS A 264 -1.23 19.46 0.49
C HIS A 264 -1.21 19.32 -1.04
N PRO A 265 -1.17 20.42 -1.81
CA PRO A 265 -1.12 20.34 -3.26
C PRO A 265 0.06 19.49 -3.73
N SER A 266 -0.22 18.55 -4.63
CA SER A 266 0.76 17.63 -5.21
C SER A 266 0.57 17.54 -6.73
N PRO A 267 0.72 18.68 -7.44
CA PRO A 267 0.49 18.76 -8.88
C PRO A 267 1.62 18.07 -9.66
N ARG A 268 1.39 17.90 -10.97
CA ARG A 268 2.45 17.53 -11.90
C ARG A 268 3.50 18.66 -11.93
N SER A 269 4.76 18.28 -12.08
CA SER A 269 5.85 19.21 -12.35
C SER A 269 6.05 19.33 -13.85
N ASP A 270 6.31 20.55 -14.33
CA ASP A 270 6.70 20.80 -15.73
C ASP A 270 8.12 20.28 -16.04
N HIS A 271 8.86 19.90 -15.01
CA HIS A 271 10.21 19.35 -15.10
C HIS A 271 10.28 17.92 -14.56
N SER A 272 11.33 17.20 -14.97
CA SER A 272 11.67 15.87 -14.43
C SER A 272 11.72 15.89 -12.90
N LEU A 273 11.05 14.92 -12.29
CA LEU A 273 11.12 14.68 -10.85
C LEU A 273 12.42 13.95 -10.49
N LEU A 274 12.88 13.08 -11.38
CA LEU A 274 14.13 12.34 -11.22
C LEU A 274 15.34 13.23 -11.48
N SER A 275 16.38 13.02 -10.68
CA SER A 275 17.70 13.63 -10.89
C SER A 275 18.31 13.17 -12.22
N PRO A 276 19.13 14.02 -12.88
CA PRO A 276 19.86 13.59 -14.06
C PRO A 276 20.80 12.44 -13.73
N ALA A 277 21.06 11.59 -14.72
CA ALA A 277 21.88 10.39 -14.61
C ALA A 277 23.23 10.67 -13.88
N SER A 278 23.91 11.76 -14.25
CA SER A 278 25.18 12.20 -13.65
C SER A 278 25.14 12.50 -12.14
N ALA A 279 23.96 12.72 -11.55
CA ALA A 279 23.80 12.97 -10.12
C ALA A 279 23.39 11.72 -9.32
N LEU A 280 22.95 10.66 -9.99
CA LEU A 280 22.56 9.40 -9.38
C LEU A 280 23.81 8.65 -8.91
N LYS A 281 23.76 8.08 -7.70
CA LYS A 281 24.77 7.10 -7.27
C LYS A 281 24.14 5.72 -7.24
N ILE A 282 24.52 4.90 -8.21
CA ILE A 282 23.93 3.58 -8.41
C ILE A 282 24.91 2.51 -7.94
N GLU A 283 24.44 1.64 -7.04
CA GLU A 283 25.19 0.51 -6.50
C GLU A 283 24.37 -0.77 -6.67
N LEU A 284 24.96 -1.81 -7.25
CA LEU A 284 24.37 -3.16 -7.25
C LEU A 284 24.95 -3.95 -6.08
N ARG A 285 24.14 -4.21 -5.06
CA ARG A 285 24.48 -5.10 -3.95
C ARG A 285 23.97 -6.50 -4.21
N ARG A 286 24.74 -7.50 -3.79
CA ARG A 286 24.37 -8.91 -3.87
C ARG A 286 25.17 -9.71 -2.86
N THR A 287 24.61 -10.82 -2.43
CA THR A 287 25.36 -11.87 -1.73
C THR A 287 26.05 -12.81 -2.75
N PRO A 288 27.01 -13.63 -2.33
CA PRO A 288 27.65 -14.60 -3.22
C PRO A 288 26.71 -15.71 -3.70
N THR A 289 26.55 -15.81 -5.03
CA THR A 289 26.10 -16.95 -5.85
C THR A 289 25.18 -17.99 -5.20
N GLN A 290 23.89 -17.64 -5.05
CA GLN A 290 22.75 -18.56 -5.16
C GLN A 290 21.60 -17.86 -5.90
N THR A 291 20.75 -18.64 -6.55
CA THR A 291 19.49 -18.14 -7.11
C THR A 291 18.58 -17.75 -5.96
N ALA A 292 18.25 -16.46 -5.84
CA ALA A 292 17.40 -15.95 -4.76
C ALA A 292 15.91 -15.93 -5.15
N SER A 293 15.61 -15.92 -6.45
CA SER A 293 14.24 -15.88 -6.94
C SER A 293 14.10 -16.35 -8.39
N GLN A 294 12.84 -16.45 -8.86
CA GLN A 294 12.49 -16.81 -10.25
C GLN A 294 12.53 -15.61 -11.22
N ALA A 295 12.93 -14.42 -10.76
CA ALA A 295 13.05 -13.24 -11.60
C ALA A 295 14.14 -13.43 -12.69
N GLY A 296 14.28 -12.44 -13.57
CA GLY A 296 15.36 -12.40 -14.57
C GLY A 296 16.50 -11.46 -14.17
N GLY A 297 17.65 -11.60 -14.84
CA GLY A 297 18.78 -10.66 -14.69
C GLY A 297 19.39 -10.66 -13.30
N PHE A 298 19.73 -9.47 -12.78
CA PHE A 298 20.36 -9.33 -11.46
C PHE A 298 19.42 -9.70 -10.30
N LEU A 299 18.10 -9.51 -10.46
CA LEU A 299 17.09 -9.83 -9.45
C LEU A 299 17.11 -11.32 -9.09
N ALA A 300 17.24 -12.19 -10.10
CA ALA A 300 17.31 -13.65 -9.94
C ALA A 300 18.49 -14.11 -9.07
N THR A 301 19.58 -13.34 -9.08
CA THR A 301 20.87 -13.69 -8.45
C THR A 301 21.10 -12.95 -7.13
N GLY A 302 20.01 -12.59 -6.44
CA GLY A 302 20.07 -11.90 -5.15
C GLY A 302 20.44 -10.41 -5.26
N GLY A 303 20.46 -9.86 -6.47
CA GLY A 303 20.82 -8.47 -6.71
C GLY A 303 19.76 -7.50 -6.19
N VAL A 304 20.23 -6.45 -5.52
CA VAL A 304 19.47 -5.30 -5.02
C VAL A 304 20.12 -4.05 -5.58
N LEU A 305 19.36 -3.26 -6.33
CA LEU A 305 19.83 -2.01 -6.89
C LEU A 305 19.55 -0.87 -5.90
N VAL A 306 20.60 -0.19 -5.46
CA VAL A 306 20.53 0.96 -4.55
C VAL A 306 20.86 2.22 -5.35
N VAL A 307 19.98 3.21 -5.31
CA VAL A 307 20.12 4.47 -6.07
C VAL A 307 19.97 5.66 -5.13
N ASP A 308 21.07 6.35 -4.84
CA ASP A 308 21.02 7.60 -4.07
C ASP A 308 20.77 8.80 -4.97
N ASN A 309 20.18 9.84 -4.36
CA ASN A 309 19.82 11.11 -4.98
C ASN A 309 18.80 10.96 -6.12
N ILE A 310 17.87 10.01 -6.00
CA ILE A 310 16.97 9.65 -7.10
C ILE A 310 16.06 10.81 -7.54
N LEU A 311 15.56 11.62 -6.61
CA LEU A 311 14.76 12.82 -6.89
C LEU A 311 15.62 14.07 -6.96
N THR A 312 15.21 15.04 -7.79
CA THR A 312 15.74 16.40 -7.71
C THR A 312 15.43 17.02 -6.32
N PRO A 313 16.22 18.00 -5.84
CA PRO A 313 15.96 18.62 -4.54
C PRO A 313 14.56 19.24 -4.42
N SER A 314 14.05 19.85 -5.49
CA SER A 314 12.69 20.41 -5.54
C SER A 314 11.63 19.31 -5.47
N ALA A 315 11.79 18.22 -6.24
CA ALA A 315 10.85 17.10 -6.22
C ALA A 315 10.81 16.40 -4.86
N LEU A 316 11.97 16.20 -4.23
CA LEU A 316 12.05 15.67 -2.86
C LEU A 316 11.31 16.59 -1.88
N GLN A 317 11.51 17.90 -1.95
CA GLN A 317 10.83 18.84 -1.07
C GLN A 317 9.30 18.84 -1.29
N SER A 318 8.84 18.80 -2.54
CA SER A 318 7.41 18.71 -2.86
C SER A 318 6.79 17.41 -2.34
N LEU A 319 7.44 16.26 -2.57
CA LEU A 319 6.98 14.96 -2.09
C LEU A 319 6.91 14.92 -0.56
N ARG A 320 7.92 15.47 0.11
CA ARG A 320 7.94 15.60 1.57
C ARG A 320 6.79 16.46 2.07
N SER A 321 6.61 17.66 1.52
CA SER A 321 5.49 18.53 1.93
C SER A 321 4.14 17.83 1.73
N PHE A 322 3.97 17.10 0.61
CA PHE A 322 2.77 16.31 0.38
C PHE A 322 2.51 15.27 1.48
N LEU A 323 3.50 14.43 1.80
CA LEU A 323 3.34 13.31 2.72
C LEU A 323 3.37 13.74 4.20
N GLU A 324 4.15 14.75 4.55
CA GLU A 324 4.26 15.27 5.92
C GLU A 324 3.00 16.03 6.34
N LEU A 325 2.40 16.81 5.43
CA LEU A 325 1.31 17.74 5.76
C LEU A 325 -0.09 17.20 5.47
N SER A 326 -0.24 16.17 4.62
CA SER A 326 -1.57 15.67 4.26
C SER A 326 -2.18 14.75 5.33
N THR A 327 -3.48 14.86 5.54
CA THR A 327 -4.26 14.03 6.47
C THR A 327 -4.74 12.73 5.82
N ILE A 328 -3.88 12.00 5.11
CA ILE A 328 -4.25 10.82 4.27
C ILE A 328 -3.89 9.46 4.90
N TRP A 329 -3.40 9.50 6.13
CA TRP A 329 -2.76 8.37 6.83
C TRP A 329 -3.76 7.43 7.51
N TYR A 330 -4.79 6.95 6.81
CA TYR A 330 -5.93 6.28 7.45
C TYR A 330 -5.75 4.80 7.79
N GLN A 331 -4.66 4.17 7.33
CA GLN A 331 -4.36 2.77 7.65
C GLN A 331 -3.58 2.74 8.95
N GLU A 332 -3.99 1.88 9.88
CA GLU A 332 -3.47 1.89 11.23
C GLU A 332 -2.89 0.53 11.60
N ARG A 333 -1.66 0.56 12.12
CA ARG A 333 -0.92 -0.60 12.60
C ARG A 333 -0.22 -0.24 13.88
N GLY A 334 0.18 -1.25 14.67
CA GLY A 334 0.87 -1.03 15.94
C GLY A 334 2.09 -0.11 15.81
N SER A 335 2.87 -0.25 14.74
CA SER A 335 4.12 0.47 14.55
C SER A 335 4.10 1.64 13.57
N TYR A 336 3.03 1.80 12.78
CA TYR A 336 2.98 2.83 11.74
C TYR A 336 1.56 3.21 11.32
N LEU A 337 1.49 4.33 10.62
CA LEU A 337 0.33 4.77 9.86
C LEU A 337 0.62 4.60 8.37
N GLY A 338 -0.37 4.11 7.64
CA GLY A 338 -0.28 3.88 6.20
C GLY A 338 -1.19 4.79 5.39
N ALA A 339 -0.73 5.13 4.20
CA ALA A 339 -1.51 5.74 3.15
C ALA A 339 -1.33 4.92 1.87
N SER A 340 -2.39 4.79 1.08
CA SER A 340 -2.35 4.12 -0.22
C SER A 340 -3.13 4.94 -1.24
N LEU A 341 -3.16 4.48 -2.50
CA LEU A 341 -3.96 5.13 -3.56
C LEU A 341 -5.40 5.38 -3.09
N SER A 342 -5.95 4.46 -2.30
CA SER A 342 -7.34 4.49 -1.87
C SER A 342 -7.62 5.40 -0.66
N THR A 343 -6.58 5.85 0.07
CA THR A 343 -6.73 6.77 1.21
C THR A 343 -6.40 8.23 0.86
N GLY A 344 -6.01 8.50 -0.38
CA GLY A 344 -5.66 9.85 -0.86
C GLY A 344 -4.19 10.08 -1.16
N LEU A 345 -3.35 9.03 -1.21
CA LEU A 345 -1.97 9.11 -1.73
C LEU A 345 -1.94 9.44 -3.24
N CYS A 346 -3.05 9.18 -3.91
CA CYS A 346 -3.22 9.41 -5.33
C CYS A 346 -3.11 10.90 -5.69
N SER A 347 -2.09 11.28 -6.46
CA SER A 347 -1.90 12.65 -6.94
C SER A 347 -1.18 12.70 -8.30
N PRO A 348 -1.33 13.78 -9.07
CA PRO A 348 -0.61 13.96 -10.34
C PRO A 348 0.92 13.84 -10.21
N PHE A 349 1.50 14.29 -9.10
CA PHE A 349 2.93 14.11 -8.81
C PHE A 349 3.31 12.63 -8.72
N ILE A 350 2.55 11.82 -7.96
CA ILE A 350 2.84 10.40 -7.77
C ILE A 350 2.66 9.62 -9.09
N ALA A 351 1.68 10.00 -9.92
CA ALA A 351 1.50 9.45 -11.26
C ALA A 351 2.72 9.73 -12.16
N GLN A 352 3.19 10.99 -12.17
CA GLN A 352 4.40 11.37 -12.91
C GLN A 352 5.63 10.60 -12.41
N LEU A 353 5.82 10.51 -11.09
CA LEU A 353 6.95 9.81 -10.50
C LEU A 353 6.96 8.32 -10.89
N ALA A 354 5.80 7.65 -10.85
CA ALA A 354 5.69 6.27 -11.30
C ALA A 354 6.08 6.09 -12.78
N GLY A 355 5.64 7.00 -13.64
CA GLY A 355 5.99 7.00 -15.07
C GLY A 355 7.48 7.25 -15.33
N GLU A 356 8.08 8.18 -14.61
CA GLU A 356 9.52 8.47 -14.70
C GLU A 356 10.37 7.32 -14.14
N LEU A 357 9.97 6.69 -13.02
CA LEU A 357 10.64 5.50 -12.47
C LEU A 357 10.61 4.34 -13.46
N ARG A 358 9.47 4.10 -14.12
CA ARG A 358 9.36 3.09 -15.19
C ARG A 358 10.31 3.38 -16.35
N SER A 359 10.47 4.65 -16.71
CA SER A 359 11.38 5.07 -17.77
C SER A 359 12.85 4.87 -17.36
N LEU A 360 13.21 5.30 -16.15
CA LEU A 360 14.56 5.13 -15.59
C LEU A 360 14.94 3.65 -15.46
N PHE A 361 14.03 2.79 -15.00
CA PHE A 361 14.26 1.37 -14.83
C PHE A 361 13.66 0.51 -15.94
N SER A 362 13.62 1.02 -17.18
CA SER A 362 12.97 0.36 -18.32
C SER A 362 13.48 -1.06 -18.60
N GLU A 363 14.73 -1.37 -18.27
CA GLU A 363 15.30 -2.72 -18.42
C GLU A 363 14.85 -3.72 -17.34
N VAL A 364 14.34 -3.23 -16.22
CA VAL A 364 13.84 -4.02 -15.08
C VAL A 364 12.32 -4.05 -15.08
N LEU A 365 11.70 -2.91 -15.39
CA LEU A 365 10.26 -2.70 -15.34
C LEU A 365 9.59 -2.94 -16.69
N CYS A 366 10.26 -2.82 -17.84
CA CYS A 366 9.62 -2.93 -19.16
C CYS A 366 8.27 -2.15 -19.18
N ASP A 367 7.19 -2.82 -19.58
CA ASP A 367 5.81 -2.34 -19.58
C ASP A 367 5.01 -2.84 -18.36
N LEU A 368 5.69 -3.30 -17.29
CA LEU A 368 5.00 -3.72 -16.08
C LEU A 368 4.14 -2.56 -15.56
N PRO A 369 2.82 -2.78 -15.35
CA PRO A 369 1.94 -1.74 -14.86
C PRO A 369 2.26 -1.43 -13.40
N LEU A 370 2.00 -0.19 -12.98
CA LEU A 370 1.97 0.13 -11.55
C LEU A 370 0.80 -0.61 -10.93
N ALA A 371 1.09 -1.54 -10.02
CA ALA A 371 0.10 -2.33 -9.31
C ALA A 371 -0.41 -1.60 -8.07
N HIS A 372 0.50 -1.00 -7.29
CA HIS A 372 0.15 -0.32 -6.05
C HIS A 372 1.19 0.75 -5.67
N VAL A 373 0.75 1.69 -4.85
CA VAL A 373 1.65 2.60 -4.12
C VAL A 373 1.17 2.69 -2.69
N TRP A 374 2.07 2.47 -1.75
CA TRP A 374 1.82 2.75 -0.33
C TRP A 374 2.91 3.62 0.26
N ALA A 375 2.54 4.39 1.26
CA ALA A 375 3.44 5.12 2.11
C ALA A 375 3.23 4.71 3.55
N PHE A 376 4.30 4.59 4.33
CA PHE A 376 4.25 4.29 5.76
C PHE A 376 4.97 5.37 6.54
N LYS A 377 4.32 5.90 7.58
CA LYS A 377 4.87 6.86 8.54
C LYS A 377 4.92 6.19 9.91
N PHE A 378 6.13 5.97 10.42
CA PHE A 378 6.33 5.16 11.62
C PHE A 378 6.12 5.94 12.92
N ALA A 379 5.70 5.24 13.96
CA ALA A 379 5.64 5.75 15.33
C ALA A 379 6.98 5.62 16.06
N GLU A 380 7.07 6.22 17.26
CA GLU A 380 8.31 6.28 18.05
C GLU A 380 8.77 4.92 18.54
N GLY A 381 10.08 4.63 18.46
CA GLY A 381 10.67 3.47 19.14
C GLY A 381 10.17 2.12 18.62
N GLU A 382 9.48 2.13 17.48
CA GLU A 382 8.83 0.96 16.94
C GLU A 382 9.79 0.05 16.18
N LYS A 383 9.53 -1.25 16.27
CA LYS A 383 10.06 -2.22 15.32
C LYS A 383 9.38 -1.91 13.98
N GLY A 384 10.16 -1.76 12.91
CA GLY A 384 9.60 -1.46 11.59
C GLY A 384 8.69 -2.58 11.07
N VAL A 385 8.50 -2.70 9.76
CA VAL A 385 7.72 -3.83 9.24
C VAL A 385 8.51 -5.13 9.43
N ASP A 386 7.89 -6.13 10.08
CA ASP A 386 8.42 -7.48 10.26
C ASP A 386 8.72 -8.18 8.92
N MET A 387 9.28 -9.39 8.95
CA MET A 387 9.52 -10.17 7.73
C MET A 387 8.22 -10.39 6.94
N HIS A 388 8.24 -9.98 5.67
CA HIS A 388 7.14 -10.11 4.72
C HIS A 388 7.68 -10.23 3.29
N ALA A 389 6.79 -10.50 2.34
CA ALA A 389 7.04 -10.35 0.91
C ALA A 389 5.85 -9.67 0.23
N ASP A 390 6.07 -8.99 -0.88
CA ASP A 390 5.04 -8.19 -1.54
C ASP A 390 4.41 -8.91 -2.73
N ALA A 391 3.11 -8.66 -2.94
CA ALA A 391 2.35 -9.18 -4.07
C ALA A 391 2.58 -8.37 -5.37
N ALA A 392 3.83 -8.25 -5.81
CA ALA A 392 4.20 -7.61 -7.07
C ALA A 392 5.40 -8.30 -7.72
N ALA A 393 5.83 -7.85 -8.90
CA ALA A 393 7.05 -8.36 -9.53
C ALA A 393 8.29 -7.60 -9.04
N VAL A 394 8.21 -6.27 -8.96
CA VAL A 394 9.34 -5.41 -8.60
C VAL A 394 8.90 -4.37 -7.57
N ASN A 395 9.68 -4.26 -6.50
CA ASN A 395 9.53 -3.26 -5.45
C ASN A 395 10.52 -2.12 -5.71
N VAL A 396 10.04 -0.88 -5.72
CA VAL A 396 10.88 0.33 -5.68
C VAL A 396 10.57 1.08 -4.39
N ASN A 397 11.47 0.95 -3.42
CA ASN A 397 11.33 1.52 -2.08
C ASN A 397 12.09 2.85 -1.98
N LEU A 398 11.45 3.93 -1.56
CA LEU A 398 12.01 5.29 -1.51
C LEU A 398 11.87 5.87 -0.10
N TRP A 399 12.94 6.47 0.39
CA TRP A 399 13.00 7.13 1.70
C TRP A 399 13.17 8.63 1.57
N ILE A 400 12.41 9.41 2.34
CA ILE A 400 12.32 10.88 2.15
C ILE A 400 12.60 11.72 3.39
N THR A 401 12.54 11.13 4.59
CA THR A 401 12.88 11.82 5.84
C THR A 401 14.36 12.22 5.84
N PRO A 402 14.73 13.40 6.40
CA PRO A 402 16.12 13.84 6.46
C PRO A 402 17.07 12.84 7.12
N ASP A 403 18.29 12.76 6.60
CA ASP A 403 19.37 11.97 7.23
C ASP A 403 19.64 12.43 8.67
N SER A 404 19.46 13.73 8.96
CA SER A 404 19.64 14.30 10.29
C SER A 404 18.64 13.79 11.34
N ASP A 405 17.51 13.24 10.91
CA ASP A 405 16.52 12.64 11.80
C ASP A 405 16.79 11.15 12.04
N ASN A 406 17.70 10.50 11.29
CA ASN A 406 18.12 9.14 11.60
C ASN A 406 19.23 9.17 12.65
N LEU A 407 18.89 8.80 13.89
CA LEU A 407 19.81 8.78 15.03
C LEU A 407 20.76 7.57 15.00
N ASP A 408 20.55 6.61 14.10
CA ASP A 408 21.47 5.51 13.80
C ASP A 408 21.67 5.35 12.29
N ASN A 409 22.74 5.96 11.77
CA ASN A 409 23.08 5.97 10.35
C ASN A 409 23.42 4.58 9.76
N SER A 410 23.56 3.55 10.59
CA SER A 410 23.83 2.17 10.18
C SER A 410 22.57 1.32 10.02
N SER A 411 21.42 1.85 10.41
CA SER A 411 20.13 1.16 10.45
C SER A 411 19.02 1.99 9.78
N GLY A 412 17.76 1.63 10.02
CA GLY A 412 16.56 2.36 9.57
C GLY A 412 16.10 2.07 8.14
N GLY A 413 16.87 1.27 7.39
CA GLY A 413 16.57 0.88 6.01
C GLY A 413 15.93 -0.49 5.93
N LEU A 414 16.43 -1.36 5.04
CA LEU A 414 15.88 -2.69 4.77
C LEU A 414 16.93 -3.79 4.87
N THR A 415 16.50 -4.95 5.36
CA THR A 415 17.20 -6.22 5.20
C THR A 415 16.42 -7.07 4.21
N ILE A 416 17.06 -7.48 3.12
CA ILE A 416 16.45 -8.24 2.04
C ILE A 416 17.13 -9.61 1.97
N PHE A 417 16.41 -10.67 2.30
CA PHE A 417 16.95 -12.02 2.41
C PHE A 417 17.05 -12.70 1.05
N ASP A 418 17.97 -13.64 0.89
CA ASP A 418 18.08 -14.50 -0.30
C ASP A 418 17.07 -15.65 -0.25
N ALA A 419 15.85 -15.33 0.16
CA ALA A 419 14.73 -16.25 0.23
C ALA A 419 13.53 -15.57 -0.42
N ALA A 420 12.75 -16.32 -1.21
CA ALA A 420 11.56 -15.81 -1.86
C ALA A 420 10.36 -16.74 -1.64
N VAL A 421 9.18 -16.13 -1.56
CA VAL A 421 7.90 -16.86 -1.62
C VAL A 421 7.67 -17.33 -3.06
N ASP A 422 6.93 -18.43 -3.23
CA ASP A 422 6.51 -18.88 -4.54
C ASP A 422 5.47 -17.90 -5.11
N ALA A 423 5.81 -17.30 -6.25
CA ALA A 423 5.00 -16.29 -6.88
C ALA A 423 3.60 -16.78 -7.33
N THR A 424 3.47 -18.09 -7.56
CA THR A 424 2.28 -18.72 -8.16
C THR A 424 1.48 -19.56 -7.16
N GLN A 425 2.13 -20.17 -6.18
CA GLN A 425 1.50 -21.09 -5.23
C GLN A 425 1.14 -20.41 -3.90
N ASP A 426 1.95 -19.45 -3.44
CA ASP A 426 1.81 -18.93 -2.08
C ASP A 426 0.74 -17.85 -1.96
N ASN A 427 -0.16 -17.99 -0.99
CA ASN A 427 -1.21 -17.01 -0.70
C ASN A 427 -0.63 -15.80 0.08
N PHE A 428 -0.71 -14.59 -0.52
CA PHE A 428 -0.19 -13.34 0.07
C PHE A 428 -0.67 -13.06 1.49
N ARG A 429 -1.96 -13.25 1.76
CA ARG A 429 -2.51 -13.02 3.11
C ARG A 429 -1.97 -14.03 4.10
N GLN A 430 -1.83 -15.28 3.69
CA GLN A 430 -1.43 -16.37 4.60
C GLN A 430 0.02 -16.23 5.06
N TYR A 431 0.98 -15.97 4.17
CA TYR A 431 2.38 -15.87 4.62
C TYR A 431 2.72 -14.54 5.30
N ASN A 432 1.95 -13.48 5.06
CA ASN A 432 2.11 -12.19 5.74
C ASN A 432 1.24 -12.05 7.01
N SER A 433 0.52 -13.11 7.42
CA SER A 433 -0.19 -13.12 8.70
C SER A 433 0.74 -13.54 9.85
N GLU A 434 0.27 -13.39 11.09
CA GLU A 434 1.01 -13.88 12.26
C GLU A 434 1.26 -15.40 12.17
N GLU A 435 0.30 -16.17 11.65
CA GLU A 435 0.44 -17.61 11.42
C GLU A 435 1.42 -17.94 10.29
N GLY A 436 1.68 -16.98 9.39
CA GLY A 436 2.62 -17.09 8.28
C GLY A 436 4.09 -16.85 8.65
N LYS A 437 4.38 -16.22 9.80
CA LYS A 437 5.75 -15.89 10.22
C LYS A 437 6.70 -17.10 10.24
N PRO A 438 6.31 -18.27 10.80
CA PRO A 438 7.17 -19.46 10.80
C PRO A 438 7.51 -19.96 9.38
N TYR A 439 6.61 -19.77 8.41
CA TYR A 439 6.87 -20.14 7.02
C TYR A 439 7.95 -19.26 6.39
N LEU A 440 7.91 -17.95 6.62
CA LEU A 440 8.93 -17.02 6.13
C LEU A 440 10.28 -17.25 6.82
N GLU A 441 10.28 -17.52 8.13
CA GLU A 441 11.49 -17.89 8.88
C GLU A 441 12.13 -19.17 8.32
N ASP A 442 11.35 -20.22 8.06
CA ASP A 442 11.83 -21.45 7.45
C ASP A 442 12.45 -21.21 6.07
N LYS A 443 11.85 -20.36 5.23
CA LYS A 443 12.42 -19.97 3.93
C LYS A 443 13.78 -19.29 4.08
N VAL A 444 13.90 -18.34 5.01
CA VAL A 444 15.16 -17.63 5.29
C VAL A 444 16.22 -18.57 5.86
N ASN A 445 15.84 -19.48 6.77
CA ASN A 445 16.76 -20.47 7.33
C ASN A 445 17.27 -21.44 6.26
N LYS A 446 16.41 -21.88 5.35
CA LYS A 446 16.77 -22.77 4.22
C LYS A 446 17.69 -22.10 3.20
N SER A 447 17.66 -20.77 3.06
CA SER A 447 18.62 -20.03 2.23
C SER A 447 19.95 -19.73 2.94
N GLY A 448 20.13 -20.24 4.16
CA GLY A 448 21.31 -19.99 4.99
C GLY A 448 21.32 -18.62 5.66
N GLY A 449 20.20 -17.89 5.69
CA GLY A 449 20.08 -16.58 6.33
C GLY A 449 20.83 -15.44 5.63
N ASN A 450 21.36 -15.70 4.43
CA ASN A 450 22.06 -14.69 3.65
C ASN A 450 21.12 -13.53 3.29
N SER A 451 21.63 -12.31 3.36
CA SER A 451 20.85 -11.11 3.09
C SER A 451 21.71 -9.95 2.59
N VAL A 452 21.05 -9.03 1.89
CA VAL A 452 21.58 -7.71 1.57
C VAL A 452 21.01 -6.72 2.58
N SER A 453 21.90 -6.08 3.34
CA SER A 453 21.56 -4.97 4.23
C SER A 453 21.73 -3.63 3.51
N VAL A 454 20.68 -2.80 3.51
CA VAL A 454 20.69 -1.45 2.95
C VAL A 454 20.28 -0.47 4.06
N PRO A 455 21.23 0.26 4.67
CA PRO A 455 20.92 1.24 5.71
C PRO A 455 20.16 2.43 5.14
N TYR A 456 19.43 3.13 6.00
CA TYR A 456 18.65 4.31 5.61
C TYR A 456 19.51 5.40 5.00
N ARG A 457 18.95 6.10 4.00
CA ARG A 457 19.43 7.40 3.53
C ARG A 457 18.27 8.16 2.89
N GLN A 458 18.17 9.46 3.14
CA GLN A 458 17.25 10.34 2.45
C GLN A 458 17.49 10.29 0.94
N ASN A 459 16.41 10.27 0.16
CA ASN A 459 16.45 10.28 -1.31
C ASN A 459 17.15 9.06 -1.91
N ARG A 460 17.11 7.92 -1.20
CA ARG A 460 17.57 6.62 -1.69
C ARG A 460 16.39 5.79 -2.15
N ALA A 461 16.49 5.25 -3.37
CA ALA A 461 15.64 4.18 -3.84
C ALA A 461 16.34 2.82 -3.73
N VAL A 462 15.57 1.79 -3.41
CA VAL A 462 16.00 0.39 -3.35
C VAL A 462 15.09 -0.43 -4.24
N VAL A 463 15.65 -1.04 -5.29
CA VAL A 463 14.93 -1.83 -6.28
C VAL A 463 15.32 -3.31 -6.17
N PHE A 464 14.33 -4.16 -5.93
CA PHE A 464 14.53 -5.60 -5.76
C PHE A 464 13.27 -6.38 -6.15
N ASP A 465 13.39 -7.70 -6.18
CA ASP A 465 12.27 -8.59 -6.46
C ASP A 465 11.32 -8.61 -5.26
N SER A 466 10.07 -8.21 -5.48
CA SER A 466 9.01 -8.17 -4.48
C SER A 466 8.74 -9.51 -3.81
N ALA A 467 9.00 -10.64 -4.47
CA ALA A 467 8.82 -11.97 -3.91
C ALA A 467 9.86 -12.32 -2.84
N ARG A 468 10.95 -11.55 -2.72
CA ARG A 468 11.97 -11.79 -1.69
C ARG A 468 11.44 -11.40 -0.31
N VAL A 469 11.71 -12.25 0.68
CA VAL A 469 11.46 -11.96 2.08
C VAL A 469 12.34 -10.78 2.49
N HIS A 470 11.73 -9.79 3.11
CA HIS A 470 12.42 -8.60 3.57
C HIS A 470 11.78 -8.03 4.83
N ALA A 471 12.55 -7.24 5.58
CA ALA A 471 12.11 -6.60 6.81
C ALA A 471 12.71 -5.19 6.92
N THR A 472 12.01 -4.32 7.64
CA THR A 472 12.56 -3.01 8.02
C THR A 472 13.58 -3.20 9.13
N GLN A 473 14.71 -2.53 9.02
CA GLN A 473 15.73 -2.51 10.07
C GLN A 473 15.23 -1.76 11.31
N PRO A 474 15.83 -1.96 12.50
CA PRO A 474 15.48 -1.20 13.70
C PRO A 474 15.48 0.31 13.42
N LEU A 475 14.40 0.99 13.82
CA LEU A 475 14.22 2.42 13.59
C LEU A 475 14.77 3.22 14.77
N SER A 476 15.50 4.29 14.48
CA SER A 476 15.96 5.26 15.48
C SER A 476 15.70 6.66 14.96
N PHE A 477 14.46 7.14 15.11
CA PHE A 477 14.00 8.43 14.60
C PHE A 477 13.23 9.19 15.70
N PRO A 478 13.38 10.53 15.79
CA PRO A 478 12.59 11.35 16.68
C PRO A 478 11.10 11.27 16.32
N SER A 479 10.26 11.26 17.36
CA SER A 479 8.80 11.23 17.24
C SER A 479 8.13 12.53 17.62
N GLN A 480 8.88 13.45 18.25
CA GLN A 480 8.33 14.67 18.83
C GLN A 480 7.79 15.63 17.77
N THR A 481 8.17 15.41 16.49
CA THR A 481 7.61 16.14 15.36
C THR A 481 7.17 15.16 14.28
N VAL A 482 5.99 15.42 13.70
CA VAL A 482 5.47 14.64 12.56
C VAL A 482 6.43 14.60 11.35
N ARG A 483 7.33 15.59 11.24
CA ARG A 483 8.29 15.73 10.13
C ARG A 483 9.57 14.92 10.30
N SER A 484 9.92 14.55 11.54
CA SER A 484 11.08 13.71 11.85
C SER A 484 10.77 12.22 11.80
N ARG A 485 9.49 11.85 11.69
CA ARG A 485 9.07 10.45 11.57
C ARG A 485 9.59 9.86 10.27
N ARG A 486 10.07 8.62 10.34
CA ARG A 486 10.54 7.86 9.17
C ARG A 486 9.36 7.65 8.21
N ILE A 487 9.48 8.16 6.98
CA ILE A 487 8.50 7.96 5.91
C ILE A 487 9.11 7.08 4.82
N ASN A 488 8.38 6.02 4.52
CA ASN A 488 8.58 5.13 3.39
C ASN A 488 7.59 5.47 2.28
N LEU A 489 8.01 5.35 1.03
CA LEU A 489 7.13 5.26 -0.12
C LEU A 489 7.56 4.06 -0.96
N THR A 490 6.63 3.20 -1.34
CA THR A 490 6.93 2.03 -2.16
C THR A 490 6.05 2.03 -3.39
N PHE A 491 6.67 1.86 -4.56
CA PHE A 491 6.00 1.61 -5.81
C PHE A 491 6.12 0.12 -6.14
N LEU A 492 4.99 -0.52 -6.37
CA LEU A 492 4.91 -1.93 -6.73
C LEU A 492 4.53 -2.06 -8.19
N PHE A 493 5.40 -2.68 -8.98
CA PHE A 493 5.20 -2.87 -10.42
C PHE A 493 4.99 -4.34 -10.77
N GLY A 494 4.05 -4.58 -11.68
CA GLY A 494 3.75 -5.91 -12.22
C GLY A 494 3.00 -6.81 -11.23
N ALA A 495 2.38 -7.87 -11.76
CA ALA A 495 1.88 -8.95 -10.93
C ALA A 495 3.03 -9.81 -10.44
N ARG A 496 2.91 -10.38 -9.23
CA ARG A 496 3.88 -11.34 -8.73
C ARG A 496 4.09 -12.48 -9.74
N GLY A 497 5.35 -12.77 -10.07
CA GLY A 497 5.73 -13.77 -11.07
C GLY A 497 5.70 -13.31 -12.53
N THR A 498 5.21 -12.08 -12.81
CA THR A 498 5.24 -11.48 -14.16
C THR A 498 6.42 -10.53 -14.29
N TYR A 499 7.55 -11.02 -14.80
CA TYR A 499 8.78 -10.23 -14.90
C TYR A 499 9.00 -9.67 -16.31
N CYS A 500 9.79 -8.60 -16.40
CA CYS A 500 10.22 -7.98 -17.64
C CYS A 500 10.98 -9.01 -18.54
N PRO A 501 10.54 -9.21 -19.80
CA PRO A 501 11.13 -10.22 -20.69
C PRO A 501 12.55 -9.89 -21.16
N LEU A 502 12.97 -8.63 -21.08
CA LEU A 502 14.30 -8.19 -21.53
C LEU A 502 15.43 -8.78 -20.68
N ARG A 503 15.18 -9.09 -19.39
CA ARG A 503 16.11 -9.76 -18.46
C ARG A 503 17.55 -9.21 -18.48
N ARG A 504 17.74 -7.91 -18.73
CA ARG A 504 19.07 -7.30 -18.91
C ARG A 504 19.80 -7.08 -17.59
N SER A 505 21.12 -6.87 -17.67
CA SER A 505 21.97 -6.53 -16.54
C SER A 505 21.95 -5.01 -16.29
N VAL A 506 22.22 -4.58 -15.06
CA VAL A 506 22.32 -3.15 -14.67
C VAL A 506 23.40 -2.37 -15.48
N HIS A 507 24.18 -3.06 -16.33
CA HIS A 507 25.26 -2.46 -17.09
C HIS A 507 24.83 -1.30 -18.00
N ALA A 508 23.62 -1.26 -18.56
CA ALA A 508 23.19 -0.10 -19.36
C ALA A 508 23.04 1.15 -18.47
N LEU A 509 22.36 1.01 -17.34
CA LEU A 509 22.21 2.08 -16.32
C LEU A 509 23.55 2.54 -15.74
N LEU A 510 24.52 1.62 -15.59
CA LEU A 510 25.86 1.93 -15.09
C LEU A 510 26.76 2.54 -16.18
N LYS A 511 26.62 2.14 -17.45
CA LYS A 511 27.41 2.65 -18.58
C LYS A 511 27.00 4.06 -18.97
N ASP A 512 25.70 4.36 -19.05
CA ASP A 512 25.23 5.71 -19.38
C ASP A 512 25.65 6.74 -18.31
N ASN A 513 25.75 6.32 -17.04
CA ASN A 513 26.31 7.14 -15.96
C ASN A 513 27.83 7.33 -16.03
N ALA A 514 28.57 6.31 -16.49
CA ALA A 514 30.02 6.40 -16.67
C ALA A 514 30.40 7.31 -17.86
N VAL A 515 29.62 7.29 -18.95
CA VAL A 515 29.86 8.13 -20.13
C VAL A 515 29.61 9.62 -19.85
N HIS A 516 28.69 9.95 -18.93
CA HIS A 516 28.39 11.34 -18.54
C HIS A 516 29.23 11.89 -17.37
N SER A 517 30.08 11.07 -16.73
CA SER A 517 30.96 11.49 -15.62
C SER A 517 32.42 11.74 -16.03
N GLY A 518 32.74 11.70 -17.33
CA GLY A 518 33.98 12.24 -17.86
C GLY A 518 35.24 11.55 -17.35
N ALA A 519 35.50 10.33 -17.82
CA ALA A 519 36.88 9.86 -17.96
C ALA A 519 37.26 10.03 -19.45
N ALA A 520 38.07 11.05 -19.73
CA ALA A 520 38.74 11.17 -21.01
C ALA A 520 39.63 9.94 -21.19
N ASP A 521 39.35 9.15 -22.23
CA ASP A 521 40.20 8.06 -22.68
C ASP A 521 41.51 8.69 -23.21
N PRO A 522 42.70 8.32 -22.72
CA PRO A 522 43.94 8.80 -23.30
C PRO A 522 44.05 8.19 -24.70
N SER A 523 43.93 9.04 -25.72
CA SER A 523 44.12 8.65 -27.11
C SER A 523 45.47 7.94 -27.28
N PRO A 524 45.56 6.87 -28.07
CA PRO A 524 46.82 6.21 -28.34
C PRO A 524 47.72 7.16 -29.12
N GLY A 525 48.93 7.37 -28.59
CA GLY A 525 49.91 8.31 -29.12
C GLY A 525 50.28 8.04 -30.57
N ASP A 526 50.53 9.15 -31.27
CA ASP A 526 51.15 9.26 -32.59
C ASP A 526 52.35 8.30 -32.74
N ALA A 527 52.20 7.33 -33.63
CA ALA A 527 53.33 6.59 -34.19
C ALA A 527 53.99 7.45 -35.27
N GLY A 528 55.25 7.81 -35.02
CA GLY A 528 56.08 8.63 -35.88
C GLY A 528 56.29 8.08 -37.29
N THR A 529 56.17 9.01 -38.24
CA THR A 529 57.10 9.26 -39.36
C THR A 529 57.74 8.05 -40.05
N VAL A 530 57.19 7.81 -41.25
CA VAL A 530 57.76 7.11 -42.40
C VAL A 530 59.17 7.61 -42.73
N THR A 531 60.14 6.70 -42.75
CA THR A 531 61.31 6.80 -43.65
C THR A 531 61.66 5.44 -44.24
N THR A 532 61.57 5.39 -45.56
CA THR A 532 61.95 4.29 -46.44
C THR A 532 63.47 4.19 -46.61
N LYS A 533 64.04 2.99 -46.45
CA LYS A 533 65.27 2.58 -47.16
C LYS A 533 65.37 1.04 -47.24
N PRO A 534 65.78 0.44 -48.38
CA PRO A 534 65.70 -1.00 -48.61
C PRO A 534 67.11 -1.66 -48.55
N PRO A 535 67.29 -2.93 -48.99
CA PRO A 535 67.60 -4.10 -48.16
C PRO A 535 69.05 -4.59 -48.30
N THR A 536 69.47 -5.53 -47.43
CA THR A 536 70.60 -6.53 -47.51
C THR A 536 71.18 -6.72 -46.10
N ALA A 537 71.65 -7.86 -45.62
CA ALA A 537 71.78 -9.23 -46.08
C ALA A 537 72.05 -10.11 -44.84
N GLU A 538 71.96 -11.41 -45.04
CA GLU A 538 72.40 -12.53 -44.19
C GLU A 538 73.58 -12.23 -43.24
N LEU A 539 73.37 -12.49 -41.93
CA LEU A 539 74.02 -13.55 -41.13
C LEU A 539 73.42 -13.59 -39.72
#